data_AF-A0A418V950-F1
#
_entry.id   AF-A0A418V950-F1
#
_cell.length_a   1.000
_cell.length_b   1.000
_cell.length_c   1.000
_cell.angle_alpha   90.00
_cell.angle_beta   90.00
_cell.angle_gamma   90.00
#
_symmetry.space_group_name_H-M   'P 1'
#
loop_
_entity.id
_entity.type
_entity.pdbx_description
1 polymer ?
#
loop_
_entity_poly.entity_id
_entity_poly.type
_entity_poly.pdbx_seq_one_letter_code
_entity_poly.pdbx_strand_id
1 'polypeptide(L)'
;MIKPPALPARFVDSPVTPYEAQQARAGVTVNGNRLQSGLTSLILLNLLGAVLGLLAGVWLERVLPDLPQRWGLPLTPAEQQEFRDVLQGVPGWFWLVTVSLTLLGSAINVWCLNVIRKAVAAVQCWTLEATRDQADDLARQARTLRGWLTLGQWFPVITGVLTLLFYGVLFSVAGLGTGADTAETVLPIVFSVIASLIGMLPGALLAWLGLAAVKRWLDAVVTRTHTVTFPVRPFARSLDGWLIFALVLIILGLLNALAGTAMLAFFPSFFSWMLENDATTPPDVETLRLIGKFMQKLAVFSLTGVLLYGLLALLVYWARNFANSVARLLDAQRPAQSTSPGVTPSVADHW
;
A
#
# COMPACT_ATOMS: atom_id res chain seq x y z
N MET A 1 12.49 5.45 37.27
CA MET A 1 12.92 4.23 36.55
C MET A 1 11.70 3.38 36.24
N ILE A 2 11.29 3.31 34.97
CA ILE A 2 10.19 2.43 34.56
C ILE A 2 10.78 1.02 34.43
N LYS A 3 10.35 0.10 35.28
CA LYS A 3 10.77 -1.30 35.23
C LYS A 3 10.24 -1.90 33.92
N PRO A 4 11.09 -2.39 33.01
CA PRO A 4 10.60 -3.01 31.79
C PRO A 4 9.73 -4.23 32.17
N PRO A 5 8.60 -4.45 31.48
CA PRO A 5 7.74 -5.59 31.76
C PRO A 5 8.54 -6.89 31.62
N ALA A 6 8.44 -7.74 32.63
CA ALA A 6 9.03 -9.08 32.59
C ALA A 6 8.36 -9.88 31.47
N LEU A 7 9.14 -10.32 30.49
CA LEU A 7 8.62 -11.11 29.39
C LEU A 7 8.31 -12.53 29.87
N PRO A 8 7.18 -13.13 29.43
CA PRO A 8 6.85 -14.51 29.76
C PRO A 8 7.95 -15.50 29.37
N ALA A 9 8.17 -16.54 30.19
CA ALA A 9 9.16 -17.59 29.96
C ALA A 9 9.02 -18.34 28.61
N ARG A 10 7.87 -18.20 27.92
CA ARG A 10 7.63 -18.75 26.57
C ARG A 10 8.39 -18.05 25.43
N PHE A 11 9.14 -16.99 25.70
CA PHE A 11 9.93 -16.25 24.69
C PHE A 11 11.43 -16.58 24.69
N VAL A 12 11.85 -17.63 25.41
CA VAL A 12 13.23 -18.12 25.34
C VAL A 12 13.40 -18.94 24.05
N ASP A 13 13.66 -18.24 22.95
CA ASP A 13 14.11 -18.88 21.72
C ASP A 13 15.49 -19.52 21.94
N SER A 14 15.74 -20.66 21.30
CA SER A 14 17.05 -21.32 21.31
C SER A 14 18.17 -20.32 20.95
N PRO A 15 19.36 -20.44 21.58
CA PRO A 15 20.48 -19.56 21.29
C PRO A 15 20.83 -19.62 19.80
N VAL A 16 21.04 -18.44 19.20
CA VAL A 16 21.33 -18.31 17.77
C VAL A 16 22.74 -18.85 17.51
N THR A 17 22.88 -19.76 16.55
CA THR A 17 24.18 -20.33 16.21
C THR A 17 25.05 -19.30 15.45
N PRO A 18 26.40 -19.42 15.49
CA PRO A 18 27.28 -18.54 14.71
C PRO A 18 26.98 -18.54 13.21
N TYR A 19 26.59 -19.70 12.67
CA TYR A 19 26.17 -19.85 11.27
C TYR A 19 24.89 -19.06 10.96
N GLU A 20 23.89 -19.14 11.83
CA GLU A 20 22.64 -18.37 11.70
C GLU A 20 22.89 -16.86 11.81
N ALA A 21 23.83 -16.43 12.65
CA ALA A 21 24.22 -15.02 12.76
C ALA A 21 24.89 -14.52 11.48
N GLN A 22 25.75 -15.31 10.84
CA GLN A 22 26.36 -14.97 9.55
C GLN A 22 25.31 -14.89 8.43
N GLN A 23 24.39 -15.86 8.37
CA GLN A 23 23.28 -15.84 7.42
C GLN A 23 22.34 -14.64 7.66
N ALA A 24 22.08 -14.30 8.92
CA ALA A 24 21.31 -13.12 9.28
C ALA A 24 22.00 -11.84 8.82
N ARG A 25 23.31 -11.71 9.01
CA ARG A 25 24.09 -10.56 8.54
C ARG A 25 24.00 -10.38 7.01
N ALA A 26 24.20 -11.46 6.25
CA ALA A 26 24.04 -11.44 4.79
C ALA A 26 22.60 -11.07 4.40
N GLY A 27 21.61 -11.61 5.12
CA GLY A 27 20.19 -11.30 4.91
C GLY A 27 19.83 -9.84 5.17
N VAL A 28 20.41 -9.20 6.20
CA VAL A 28 20.24 -7.77 6.48
C VAL A 28 20.77 -6.94 5.31
N THR A 29 21.98 -7.23 4.82
CA THR A 29 22.60 -6.51 3.70
C THR A 29 21.82 -6.67 2.40
N VAL A 30 21.53 -7.92 1.99
CA VAL A 30 20.88 -8.20 0.71
C VAL A 30 19.44 -7.67 0.69
N ASN A 31 18.65 -7.96 1.72
CA ASN A 31 17.25 -7.53 1.74
C ASN A 31 17.13 -6.03 2.00
N GLY A 32 18.01 -5.43 2.81
CA GLY A 32 18.09 -3.98 3.01
C GLY A 32 18.35 -3.24 1.70
N ASN A 33 19.34 -3.68 0.91
CA ASN A 33 19.63 -3.09 -0.39
C ASN A 33 18.48 -3.26 -1.40
N ARG A 34 17.84 -4.44 -1.42
CA ARG A 34 16.67 -4.69 -2.29
C ARG A 34 15.47 -3.82 -1.93
N LEU A 35 15.20 -3.63 -0.64
CA LEU A 35 14.16 -2.71 -0.16
C LEU A 35 14.46 -1.28 -0.58
N GLN A 36 15.68 -0.80 -0.36
CA GLN A 36 16.07 0.56 -0.75
C GLN A 36 15.95 0.79 -2.27
N SER A 37 16.39 -0.20 -3.07
CA SER A 37 16.25 -0.16 -4.53
C SER A 37 14.78 -0.16 -4.95
N GLY A 38 13.96 -1.07 -4.43
CA GLY A 38 12.53 -1.12 -4.75
C GLY A 38 11.76 0.14 -4.32
N LEU A 39 12.09 0.72 -3.16
CA LEU A 39 11.54 2.02 -2.73
C LEU A 39 11.97 3.15 -3.66
N THR A 40 13.21 3.14 -4.15
CA THR A 40 13.70 4.11 -5.14
C THR A 40 12.94 3.96 -6.45
N SER A 41 12.71 2.74 -6.92
CA SER A 41 11.87 2.48 -8.11
C SER A 41 10.45 3.01 -7.91
N LEU A 42 9.83 2.82 -6.74
CA LEU A 42 8.51 3.38 -6.44
C LEU A 42 8.49 4.91 -6.44
N ILE A 43 9.56 5.54 -5.93
CA ILE A 43 9.72 7.01 -5.98
C ILE A 43 9.78 7.48 -7.43
N LEU A 44 10.62 6.85 -8.25
CA LEU A 44 10.77 7.20 -9.66
C LEU A 44 9.46 6.99 -10.44
N LEU A 45 8.75 5.89 -10.18
CA LEU A 45 7.44 5.63 -10.77
C LEU A 45 6.39 6.65 -10.34
N ASN A 46 6.40 7.11 -9.09
CA ASN A 46 5.51 8.19 -8.63
C ASN A 46 5.81 9.51 -9.32
N LEU A 47 7.08 9.88 -9.42
CA LEU A 47 7.50 11.11 -10.09
C LEU A 47 7.15 11.07 -11.59
N LEU A 48 7.41 9.93 -12.23
CA LEU A 48 7.02 9.71 -13.63
C LEU A 48 5.51 9.78 -13.79
N GLY A 49 4.74 9.14 -12.91
CA GLY A 49 3.28 9.19 -12.90
C GLY A 49 2.74 10.62 -12.69
N ALA A 50 3.37 11.42 -11.84
CA ALA A 50 3.01 12.82 -11.62
C ALA A 50 3.29 13.69 -12.86
N VAL A 51 4.44 13.50 -13.51
CA VAL A 51 4.78 14.18 -14.77
C VAL A 51 3.82 13.77 -15.88
N LEU A 52 3.54 12.47 -16.01
CA LEU A 52 2.57 11.96 -16.97
C LEU A 52 1.16 12.47 -16.67
N GLY A 53 0.77 12.58 -15.40
CA GLY A 53 -0.52 13.16 -14.99
C GLY A 53 -0.63 14.64 -15.34
N LEU A 54 0.44 15.42 -15.17
CA LEU A 54 0.51 16.82 -15.61
C LEU A 54 0.39 16.94 -17.13
N LEU A 55 1.17 16.15 -17.86
CA LEU A 55 1.13 16.14 -19.33
C LEU A 55 -0.23 15.67 -19.83
N ALA A 56 -0.84 14.66 -19.18
CA ALA A 56 -2.18 14.20 -19.47
C ALA A 56 -3.22 15.27 -19.17
N GLY A 57 -3.09 16.06 -18.09
CA GLY A 57 -3.98 17.17 -17.79
C GLY A 57 -3.92 18.28 -18.84
N VAL A 58 -2.72 18.71 -19.22
CA VAL A 58 -2.50 19.72 -20.28
C VAL A 58 -2.96 19.20 -21.65
N TRP A 59 -2.75 17.91 -21.92
CA TRP A 59 -3.23 17.27 -23.14
C TRP A 59 -4.75 17.10 -23.14
N LEU A 60 -5.35 16.70 -22.01
CA LEU A 60 -6.79 16.58 -21.82
C LEU A 60 -7.45 17.93 -22.10
N GLU A 61 -6.95 19.02 -21.52
CA GLU A 61 -7.50 20.37 -21.75
C GLU A 61 -7.55 20.74 -23.24
N ARG A 62 -6.53 20.33 -24.01
CA ARG A 62 -6.43 20.63 -25.45
C ARG A 62 -7.20 19.66 -26.34
N VAL A 63 -7.43 18.43 -25.89
CA VAL A 63 -7.97 17.34 -26.72
C VAL A 63 -9.36 16.89 -26.28
N LEU A 64 -9.82 17.24 -25.08
CA LEU A 64 -11.14 16.91 -24.53
C LEU A 64 -12.30 17.10 -25.52
N PRO A 65 -12.38 18.22 -26.25
CA PRO A 65 -13.49 18.48 -27.17
C PRO A 65 -13.55 17.50 -28.35
N ASP A 66 -12.41 16.91 -28.72
CA ASP A 66 -12.24 15.97 -29.82
C ASP A 66 -12.00 14.53 -29.34
N LEU A 67 -11.90 14.32 -28.01
CA LEU A 67 -11.48 13.06 -27.40
C LEU A 67 -12.43 11.91 -27.76
N PRO A 68 -13.77 12.09 -27.78
CA PRO A 68 -14.70 11.09 -28.29
C PRO A 68 -14.39 10.64 -29.71
N GLN A 69 -14.11 11.59 -30.59
CA GLN A 69 -13.82 11.34 -31.99
C GLN A 69 -12.45 10.68 -32.18
N ARG A 70 -11.42 11.12 -31.44
CA ARG A 70 -10.05 10.58 -31.53
C ARG A 70 -9.87 9.23 -30.85
N TRP A 71 -10.68 8.93 -29.83
CA TRP A 71 -10.69 7.63 -29.17
C TRP A 71 -11.68 6.66 -29.82
N GLY A 72 -12.51 7.14 -30.74
CA GLY A 72 -13.50 6.34 -31.43
C GLY A 72 -14.58 5.81 -30.51
N LEU A 73 -15.00 6.63 -29.55
CA LEU A 73 -16.15 6.32 -28.72
C LEU A 73 -17.39 6.27 -29.64
N PRO A 74 -18.21 5.19 -29.58
CA PRO A 74 -19.41 5.04 -30.42
C PRO A 74 -20.54 5.90 -29.87
N LEU A 75 -20.32 7.21 -29.83
CA LEU A 75 -21.31 8.20 -29.39
C LEU A 75 -21.96 8.81 -30.62
N THR A 76 -23.29 8.87 -30.61
CA THR A 76 -24.07 9.62 -31.59
C THR A 76 -23.69 11.11 -31.56
N PRO A 77 -23.94 11.87 -32.64
CA PRO A 77 -23.66 13.31 -32.65
C PRO A 77 -24.34 14.08 -31.50
N ALA A 78 -25.53 13.62 -31.07
CA ALA A 78 -26.26 14.19 -29.94
C ALA A 78 -25.56 13.91 -28.61
N GLU A 79 -25.13 12.67 -28.36
CA GLU A 79 -24.38 12.30 -27.15
C GLU A 79 -22.99 12.96 -27.09
N GLN A 80 -22.34 13.17 -28.24
CA GLN A 80 -21.08 13.92 -28.31
C GLN A 80 -21.27 15.39 -27.94
N GLN A 81 -22.38 15.99 -28.39
CA GLN A 81 -22.74 17.37 -28.05
C GLN A 81 -23.05 17.50 -26.56
N GLU A 82 -23.86 16.58 -26.00
CA GLU A 82 -24.16 16.55 -24.57
C GLU A 82 -22.90 16.37 -23.71
N PHE A 83 -22.01 15.46 -24.09
CA PHE A 83 -20.72 15.29 -23.42
C PHE A 83 -19.86 16.56 -23.46
N ARG A 84 -19.85 17.26 -24.61
CA ARG A 84 -19.13 18.53 -24.77
C ARG A 84 -19.73 19.63 -23.89
N ASP A 85 -21.05 19.73 -23.83
CA ASP A 85 -21.76 20.72 -23.03
C ASP A 85 -21.55 20.48 -21.52
N VAL A 86 -21.57 19.21 -21.08
CA VAL A 86 -21.23 18.83 -19.70
C VAL A 86 -19.78 19.21 -19.37
N LEU A 87 -18.84 18.94 -20.27
CA LEU A 87 -17.42 19.28 -20.08
C LEU A 87 -17.16 20.79 -20.07
N GLN A 88 -17.87 21.56 -20.89
CA GLN A 88 -17.80 23.03 -20.89
C GLN A 88 -18.39 23.63 -19.59
N GLY A 89 -19.33 22.92 -18.96
CA GLY A 89 -19.86 23.26 -17.64
C GLY A 89 -18.87 23.04 -16.48
N VAL A 90 -17.78 22.30 -16.70
CA VAL A 90 -16.73 22.11 -15.67
C VAL A 90 -15.90 23.38 -15.56
N PRO A 91 -15.89 24.06 -14.40
CA PRO A 91 -15.09 25.27 -14.24
C PRO A 91 -13.61 25.00 -14.45
N GLY A 92 -12.89 25.85 -15.18
CA GLY A 92 -11.44 25.67 -15.42
C GLY A 92 -10.60 25.54 -14.14
N TRP A 93 -11.04 26.15 -13.03
CA TRP A 93 -10.38 25.99 -11.73
C TRP A 93 -10.44 24.56 -11.18
N PHE A 94 -11.44 23.76 -11.55
CA PHE A 94 -11.57 22.37 -11.12
C PHE A 94 -10.34 21.56 -11.56
N TRP A 95 -9.94 21.69 -12.82
CA TRP A 95 -8.74 21.01 -13.34
C TRP A 95 -7.46 21.46 -12.63
N LEU A 96 -7.33 22.76 -12.36
CA LEU A 96 -6.20 23.29 -11.61
C LEU A 96 -6.16 22.73 -10.18
N VAL A 97 -7.29 22.63 -9.51
CA VAL A 97 -7.40 22.02 -8.17
C VAL A 97 -7.09 20.53 -8.22
N THR A 98 -7.64 19.77 -9.18
CA THR A 98 -7.36 18.34 -9.33
C THR A 98 -5.87 18.09 -9.56
N VAL A 99 -5.25 18.80 -10.50
CA VAL A 99 -3.82 18.68 -10.79
C VAL A 99 -2.98 19.05 -9.56
N SER A 100 -3.33 20.14 -8.87
CA SER A 100 -2.62 20.58 -7.66
C SER A 100 -2.71 19.55 -6.52
N LEU A 101 -3.89 18.98 -6.30
CA LEU A 101 -4.12 17.94 -5.30
C LEU A 101 -3.40 16.63 -5.67
N THR A 102 -3.38 16.25 -6.95
CA THR A 102 -2.62 15.08 -7.43
C THR A 102 -1.12 15.29 -7.20
N LEU A 103 -0.58 16.46 -7.54
CA LEU A 103 0.83 16.79 -7.31
C LEU A 103 1.18 16.80 -5.82
N LEU A 104 0.33 17.39 -4.99
CA LEU A 104 0.50 17.40 -3.54
C LEU A 104 0.49 15.96 -2.99
N GLY A 105 -0.45 15.14 -3.44
CA GLY A 105 -0.53 13.73 -3.10
C GLY A 105 0.73 12.96 -3.49
N SER A 106 1.22 13.14 -4.72
CA SER A 106 2.47 12.55 -5.20
C SER A 106 3.68 13.03 -4.39
N ALA A 107 3.76 14.32 -4.07
CA ALA A 107 4.85 14.88 -3.26
C ALA A 107 4.86 14.30 -1.84
N ILE A 108 3.69 14.21 -1.20
CA ILE A 108 3.52 13.55 0.11
C ILE A 108 3.93 12.08 0.04
N ASN A 109 3.52 11.37 -1.02
CA ASN A 109 3.87 9.96 -1.19
C ASN A 109 5.38 9.75 -1.38
N VAL A 110 6.02 10.56 -2.23
CA VAL A 110 7.48 10.54 -2.44
C VAL A 110 8.21 10.87 -1.14
N TRP A 111 7.71 11.82 -0.36
CA TRP A 111 8.28 12.16 0.94
C TRP A 111 8.17 10.99 1.91
N CYS A 112 7.01 10.35 2.01
CA CYS A 112 6.79 9.16 2.83
C CYS A 112 7.73 8.01 2.45
N LEU A 113 7.84 7.68 1.15
CA LEU A 113 8.75 6.65 0.66
C LEU A 113 10.22 6.96 1.00
N ASN A 114 10.62 8.23 0.93
CA ASN A 114 11.96 8.64 1.33
C ASN A 114 12.21 8.49 2.84
N VAL A 115 11.21 8.80 3.68
CA VAL A 115 11.30 8.58 5.14
C VAL A 115 11.46 7.09 5.44
N ILE A 116 10.66 6.23 4.80
CA ILE A 116 10.77 4.77 4.94
C ILE A 116 12.15 4.30 4.49
N ARG A 117 12.63 4.78 3.34
CA ARG A 117 13.95 4.41 2.79
C ARG A 117 15.09 4.77 3.76
N LYS A 118 15.05 5.97 4.35
CA LYS A 118 16.02 6.42 5.37
C LYS A 118 15.95 5.56 6.63
N ALA A 119 14.75 5.22 7.10
CA ALA A 119 14.58 4.36 8.27
C ALA A 119 15.13 2.94 8.03
N VAL A 120 14.88 2.35 6.86
CA VAL A 120 15.45 1.04 6.48
C VAL A 120 16.97 1.10 6.44
N ALA A 121 17.54 2.15 5.84
CA ALA A 121 18.99 2.35 5.80
C ALA A 121 19.59 2.51 7.20
N ALA A 122 18.97 3.30 8.08
CA ALA A 122 19.42 3.49 9.46
C ALA A 122 19.37 2.18 10.27
N VAL A 123 18.29 1.41 10.14
CA VAL A 123 18.18 0.08 10.77
C VAL A 123 19.29 -0.83 10.24
N GLN A 124 19.51 -0.88 8.92
CA GLN A 124 20.54 -1.71 8.30
C GLN A 124 21.93 -1.33 8.81
N CYS A 125 22.31 -0.06 8.76
CA CYS A 125 23.62 0.42 9.21
C CYS A 125 23.87 0.08 10.67
N TRP A 126 22.96 0.46 11.57
CA TRP A 126 23.11 0.20 12.99
C TRP A 126 23.13 -1.30 13.35
N THR A 127 22.36 -2.12 12.61
CA THR A 127 22.33 -3.57 12.86
C THR A 127 23.62 -4.27 12.40
N LEU A 128 24.27 -3.77 11.35
CA LEU A 128 25.52 -4.33 10.83
C LEU A 128 26.75 -3.84 11.60
N GLU A 129 26.70 -2.59 12.06
CA GLU A 129 27.75 -1.91 12.81
C GLU A 129 27.07 -1.12 13.95
N ALA A 130 27.32 -1.50 15.19
CA ALA A 130 26.65 -0.86 16.33
C ALA A 130 27.51 0.29 16.87
N THR A 131 27.47 1.45 16.21
CA THR A 131 28.09 2.68 16.74
C THR A 131 27.05 3.62 17.38
N ARG A 132 27.52 4.52 18.25
CA ARG A 132 26.65 5.49 18.95
C ARG A 132 25.98 6.46 17.97
N ASP A 133 26.71 6.96 16.98
CA ASP A 133 26.17 7.89 15.99
C ASP A 133 25.06 7.24 15.15
N GLN A 134 25.22 5.97 14.78
CA GLN A 134 24.21 5.21 14.05
C GLN A 134 22.97 4.90 14.90
N ALA A 135 23.13 4.70 16.22
CA ALA A 135 22.01 4.54 17.14
C ALA A 135 21.17 5.81 17.26
N ASP A 136 21.82 6.98 17.32
CA ASP A 136 21.14 8.28 17.41
C ASP A 136 20.42 8.63 16.09
N ASP A 137 21.01 8.32 14.93
CA ASP A 137 20.34 8.46 13.63
C ASP A 137 19.13 7.54 13.53
N LEU A 138 19.25 6.26 13.88
CA LEU A 138 18.14 5.32 13.92
C LEU A 138 16.98 5.84 14.80
N ALA A 139 17.27 6.34 16.00
CA ALA A 139 16.25 6.91 16.88
C ALA A 139 15.57 8.15 16.27
N ARG A 140 16.30 8.98 15.52
CA ARG A 140 15.76 10.14 14.80
C ARG A 140 14.86 9.73 13.64
N GLN A 141 15.31 8.79 12.80
CA GLN A 141 14.50 8.29 11.68
C GLN A 141 13.24 7.58 12.20
N ALA A 142 13.35 6.79 13.27
CA ALA A 142 12.22 6.11 13.88
C ALA A 142 11.17 7.09 14.43
N ARG A 143 11.57 8.20 15.06
CA ARG A 143 10.64 9.26 15.50
C ARG A 143 9.85 9.84 14.34
N THR A 144 10.51 10.13 13.23
CA THR A 144 9.87 10.66 12.01
C THR A 144 8.89 9.64 11.44
N LEU A 145 9.33 8.39 11.29
CA LEU A 145 8.50 7.31 10.75
C LEU A 145 7.29 6.99 11.64
N ARG A 146 7.41 7.07 12.97
CA ARG A 146 6.27 6.88 13.89
C ARG A 146 5.12 7.85 13.60
N GLY A 147 5.42 9.11 13.29
CA GLY A 147 4.41 10.10 12.92
C GLY A 147 3.65 9.67 11.66
N TRP A 148 4.39 9.24 10.63
CA TRP A 148 3.81 8.72 9.38
C TRP A 148 3.00 7.44 9.57
N LEU A 149 3.50 6.49 10.38
CA LEU A 149 2.78 5.26 10.67
C LEU A 149 1.47 5.56 11.39
N THR A 150 1.46 6.47 12.38
CA THR A 150 0.24 6.87 13.07
C THR A 150 -0.72 7.62 12.15
N LEU A 151 -0.22 8.50 11.28
CA LEU A 151 -1.06 9.13 10.25
C LEU A 151 -1.67 8.08 9.31
N GLY A 152 -0.89 7.09 8.89
CA GLY A 152 -1.37 5.98 8.05
C GLY A 152 -2.42 5.10 8.73
N GLN A 153 -2.35 4.93 10.06
CA GLN A 153 -3.40 4.24 10.82
C GLN A 153 -4.72 5.02 10.78
N TRP A 154 -4.67 6.34 10.93
CA TRP A 154 -5.86 7.19 10.88
C TRP A 154 -6.37 7.47 9.48
N PHE A 155 -5.54 7.30 8.44
CA PHE A 155 -5.90 7.64 7.07
C PHE A 155 -7.20 6.98 6.59
N PRO A 156 -7.46 5.67 6.75
CA PRO A 156 -8.74 5.07 6.37
C PRO A 156 -9.94 5.67 7.11
N VAL A 157 -9.78 6.07 8.37
CA VAL A 157 -10.83 6.70 9.17
C VAL A 157 -11.11 8.11 8.66
N ILE A 158 -10.05 8.91 8.42
CA ILE A 158 -10.17 10.25 7.87
C ILE A 158 -10.86 10.19 6.50
N THR A 159 -10.41 9.29 5.62
CA THR A 159 -11.02 9.09 4.30
C THR A 159 -12.48 8.64 4.43
N GLY A 160 -12.80 7.74 5.36
CA GLY A 160 -14.18 7.35 5.63
C GLY A 160 -15.06 8.50 6.07
N VAL A 161 -14.60 9.33 7.01
CA VAL A 161 -15.32 10.53 7.44
C VAL A 161 -15.49 11.53 6.30
N LEU A 162 -14.45 11.76 5.49
CA LEU A 162 -14.54 12.65 4.33
C LEU A 162 -15.53 12.12 3.29
N THR A 163 -15.54 10.82 3.01
CA THR A 163 -16.51 10.18 2.12
C THR A 163 -17.94 10.34 2.66
N LEU A 164 -18.16 10.16 3.95
CA LEU A 164 -19.46 10.40 4.58
C LEU A 164 -19.91 11.85 4.47
N LEU A 165 -18.99 12.81 4.73
CA LEU A 165 -19.28 14.23 4.57
C LEU A 165 -19.62 14.56 3.11
N PHE A 166 -18.90 13.98 2.16
CA PHE A 166 -19.18 14.15 0.73
C PHE A 166 -20.58 13.63 0.36
N TYR A 167 -20.97 12.44 0.82
CA TYR A 167 -22.33 11.94 0.65
C TYR A 167 -23.38 12.81 1.35
N GLY A 168 -23.07 13.37 2.53
CA GLY A 168 -23.96 14.31 3.24
C GLY A 168 -24.18 15.64 2.51
N VAL A 169 -23.14 16.16 1.85
CA VAL A 169 -23.25 17.34 0.99
C VAL A 169 -24.07 17.02 -0.25
N LEU A 170 -23.83 15.88 -0.90
CA LEU A 170 -24.65 15.40 -2.02
C LEU A 170 -26.13 15.28 -1.63
N PHE A 171 -26.41 14.75 -0.44
CA PHE A 171 -27.76 14.64 0.11
C PHE A 171 -28.44 16.02 0.28
N SER A 172 -27.69 16.98 0.82
CA SER A 172 -28.18 18.34 1.04
C SER A 172 -28.46 19.06 -0.27
N VAL A 173 -27.62 18.88 -1.29
CA VAL A 173 -27.79 19.52 -2.61
C VAL A 173 -28.92 18.85 -3.41
N ALA A 174 -29.02 17.52 -3.39
CA ALA A 174 -30.10 16.79 -4.05
C ALA A 174 -31.47 17.08 -3.41
N GLY A 175 -31.52 17.14 -2.07
CA GLY A 175 -32.74 17.46 -1.31
C GLY A 175 -33.24 18.91 -1.48
N LEU A 176 -32.38 19.83 -1.92
CA LEU A 176 -32.77 21.21 -2.24
C LEU A 176 -33.29 21.37 -3.68
N GLY A 177 -32.99 20.42 -4.58
CA GLY A 177 -33.26 20.54 -6.02
C GLY A 177 -34.45 19.74 -6.55
N THR A 178 -34.88 18.68 -5.86
CA THR A 178 -35.93 17.80 -6.39
C THR A 178 -37.05 17.61 -5.37
N GLY A 179 -38.25 18.10 -5.69
CA GLY A 179 -39.51 17.65 -5.08
C GLY A 179 -39.89 16.22 -5.49
N ALA A 180 -38.90 15.34 -5.63
CA ALA A 180 -39.06 13.93 -5.98
C ALA A 180 -39.23 13.10 -4.70
N ASP A 181 -40.01 12.02 -4.81
CA ASP A 181 -40.29 11.08 -3.73
C ASP A 181 -39.00 10.67 -3.02
N THR A 182 -38.84 11.18 -1.79
CA THR A 182 -37.63 11.03 -0.98
C THR A 182 -37.23 9.58 -0.75
N ALA A 183 -38.10 8.59 -0.93
CA ALA A 183 -37.77 7.19 -0.73
C ALA A 183 -36.86 6.58 -1.82
N GLU A 184 -37.08 6.93 -3.10
CA GLU A 184 -36.33 6.32 -4.23
C GLU A 184 -34.90 6.84 -4.34
N THR A 185 -34.64 8.07 -3.90
CA THR A 185 -33.28 8.66 -3.89
C THR A 185 -32.52 8.35 -2.60
N VAL A 186 -33.20 8.22 -1.46
CA VAL A 186 -32.55 8.03 -0.15
C VAL A 186 -32.09 6.59 0.05
N LEU A 187 -32.87 5.59 -0.39
CA LEU A 187 -32.53 4.17 -0.17
C LEU A 187 -31.17 3.77 -0.80
N PRO A 188 -30.88 4.07 -2.09
CA PRO A 188 -29.61 3.72 -2.71
C PRO A 188 -28.41 4.44 -2.08
N ILE A 189 -28.61 5.69 -1.63
CA ILE A 189 -27.57 6.47 -0.95
C ILE A 189 -27.26 5.87 0.43
N VAL A 190 -28.27 5.53 1.22
CA VAL A 190 -28.09 4.86 2.53
C VAL A 190 -27.38 3.51 2.35
N PHE A 191 -27.79 2.71 1.36
CA PHE A 191 -27.09 1.47 1.03
C PHE A 191 -25.64 1.71 0.59
N SER A 192 -25.37 2.74 -0.22
CA SER A 192 -24.02 3.10 -0.66
C SER A 192 -23.13 3.55 0.51
N VAL A 193 -23.68 4.28 1.46
CA VAL A 193 -23.01 4.68 2.70
C VAL A 193 -22.67 3.46 3.55
N ILE A 194 -23.62 2.56 3.80
CA ILE A 194 -23.38 1.34 4.58
C ILE A 194 -22.36 0.43 3.87
N ALA A 195 -22.48 0.25 2.56
CA ALA A 195 -21.55 -0.53 1.76
C ALA A 195 -20.13 0.07 1.79
N SER A 196 -20.01 1.40 1.72
CA SER A 196 -18.73 2.10 1.84
C SER A 196 -18.11 1.90 3.21
N LEU A 197 -18.91 2.00 4.28
CA LEU A 197 -18.46 1.77 5.67
C LEU A 197 -17.96 0.34 5.87
N ILE A 198 -18.74 -0.65 5.45
CA ILE A 198 -18.37 -2.06 5.56
C ILE A 198 -17.14 -2.36 4.71
N GLY A 199 -17.08 -1.82 3.49
CA GLY A 199 -15.93 -1.99 2.58
C GLY A 199 -14.63 -1.37 3.09
N MET A 200 -14.71 -0.31 3.91
CA MET A 200 -13.54 0.34 4.50
C MET A 200 -12.99 -0.38 5.73
N LEU A 201 -13.80 -1.15 6.46
CA LEU A 201 -13.39 -1.82 7.70
C LEU A 201 -12.17 -2.74 7.52
N PRO A 202 -12.10 -3.63 6.50
CA PRO A 202 -10.93 -4.46 6.29
C PRO A 202 -9.64 -3.65 6.07
N GLY A 203 -9.73 -2.57 5.29
CA GLY A 203 -8.61 -1.66 5.04
C GLY A 203 -8.16 -0.92 6.30
N ALA A 204 -9.10 -0.44 7.10
CA ALA A 204 -8.82 0.21 8.38
C ALA A 204 -8.15 -0.76 9.37
N LEU A 205 -8.67 -1.99 9.51
CA LEU A 205 -8.07 -3.01 10.38
C LEU A 205 -6.65 -3.37 9.94
N LEU A 206 -6.43 -3.54 8.64
CA LEU A 206 -5.10 -3.78 8.06
C LEU A 206 -4.12 -2.65 8.37
N ALA A 207 -4.54 -1.40 8.15
CA ALA A 207 -3.72 -0.23 8.44
C ALA A 207 -3.40 -0.15 9.93
N TRP A 208 -4.39 -0.33 10.81
CA TRP A 208 -4.20 -0.25 12.25
C TRP A 208 -3.26 -1.34 12.76
N LEU A 209 -3.58 -2.60 12.49
CA LEU A 209 -2.88 -3.74 13.06
C LEU A 209 -1.52 -3.99 12.38
N GLY A 210 -1.46 -3.88 11.06
CA GLY A 210 -0.23 -4.03 10.29
C GLY A 210 0.78 -2.94 10.60
N LEU A 211 0.38 -1.66 10.56
CA LEU A 211 1.29 -0.56 10.89
C LEU A 211 1.64 -0.53 12.39
N ALA A 212 0.74 -0.99 13.27
CA ALA A 212 1.08 -1.16 14.68
C ALA A 212 2.16 -2.23 14.89
N ALA A 213 2.10 -3.35 14.15
CA ALA A 213 3.13 -4.38 14.22
C ALA A 213 4.49 -3.85 13.74
N VAL A 214 4.52 -3.10 12.63
CA VAL A 214 5.74 -2.41 12.14
C VAL A 214 6.28 -1.46 13.19
N LYS A 215 5.41 -0.62 13.79
CA LYS A 215 5.78 0.32 14.84
C LYS A 215 6.39 -0.39 16.05
N ARG A 216 5.74 -1.46 16.55
CA ARG A 216 6.24 -2.24 17.69
C ARG A 216 7.58 -2.91 17.40
N TRP A 217 7.77 -3.43 16.19
CA TRP A 217 9.05 -3.99 15.77
C TRP A 217 10.15 -2.91 15.72
N LEU A 218 9.87 -1.77 15.11
CA LEU A 218 10.81 -0.65 15.07
C LEU A 218 11.16 -0.14 16.48
N ASP A 219 10.15 -0.06 17.37
CA ASP A 219 10.34 0.36 18.75
C ASP A 219 11.21 -0.63 19.53
N ALA A 220 11.08 -1.94 19.27
CA ALA A 220 11.96 -2.96 19.83
C ALA A 220 13.41 -2.81 19.35
N VAL A 221 13.60 -2.54 18.05
CA VAL A 221 14.93 -2.28 17.46
C VAL A 221 15.55 -1.01 18.05
N VAL A 222 14.78 0.07 18.21
CA VAL A 222 15.27 1.31 18.87
C VAL A 222 15.54 1.07 20.36
N THR A 223 14.72 0.30 21.07
CA THR A 223 14.96 0.00 22.48
C THR A 223 16.27 -0.78 22.67
N ARG A 224 16.59 -1.65 21.71
CA ARG A 224 17.84 -2.42 21.68
C ARG A 224 19.09 -1.54 21.61
N THR A 225 19.01 -0.34 21.03
CA THR A 225 20.14 0.60 20.98
C THR A 225 20.55 1.10 22.37
N HIS A 226 19.59 1.12 23.31
CA HIS A 226 19.79 1.57 24.68
C HIS A 226 19.85 0.41 25.69
N THR A 227 19.34 -0.76 25.34
CA THR A 227 19.25 -1.93 26.23
C THR A 227 19.67 -3.21 25.49
N VAL A 228 20.93 -3.60 25.69
CA VAL A 228 21.62 -4.73 25.03
C VAL A 228 21.04 -6.11 25.40
N THR A 229 20.07 -6.19 26.31
CA THR A 229 19.36 -7.44 26.67
C THR A 229 17.92 -7.50 26.14
N PHE A 230 17.38 -6.42 25.58
CA PHE A 230 15.99 -6.37 25.13
C PHE A 230 15.74 -7.28 23.90
N PRO A 231 14.71 -8.14 23.90
CA PRO A 231 14.48 -9.07 22.80
C PRO A 231 13.73 -8.48 21.61
N VAL A 232 14.19 -8.77 20.39
CA VAL A 232 13.57 -8.25 19.15
C VAL A 232 12.75 -9.31 18.39
N ARG A 233 13.14 -10.59 18.44
CA ARG A 233 12.50 -11.69 17.69
C ARG A 233 10.99 -11.90 17.97
N PRO A 234 10.46 -11.72 19.19
CA PRO A 234 9.01 -11.79 19.42
C PRO A 234 8.22 -10.78 18.58
N PHE A 235 8.75 -9.57 18.44
CA PHE A 235 8.12 -8.50 17.67
C PHE A 235 8.24 -8.75 16.16
N ALA A 236 9.38 -9.28 15.71
CA ALA A 236 9.56 -9.68 14.31
C ALA A 236 8.60 -10.82 13.91
N ARG A 237 8.35 -11.81 14.78
CA ARG A 237 7.35 -12.87 14.53
C ARG A 237 5.93 -12.34 14.43
N SER A 238 5.57 -11.38 15.30
CA SER A 238 4.27 -10.73 15.22
C SER A 238 4.11 -9.97 13.91
N LEU A 239 5.16 -9.26 13.46
CA LEU A 239 5.19 -8.60 12.16
C LEU A 239 5.15 -9.61 10.99
N ASP A 240 5.83 -10.76 11.13
CA ASP A 240 5.87 -11.82 10.12
C ASP A 240 4.48 -12.28 9.70
N GLY A 241 3.60 -12.54 10.68
CA GLY A 241 2.22 -12.95 10.42
C GLY A 241 1.43 -11.91 9.60
N TRP A 242 1.59 -10.62 9.92
CA TRP A 242 0.95 -9.54 9.18
C TRP A 242 1.51 -9.37 7.77
N LEU A 243 2.83 -9.51 7.59
CA LEU A 243 3.46 -9.40 6.27
C LEU A 243 3.10 -10.60 5.37
N ILE A 244 2.97 -11.81 5.93
CA ILE A 244 2.46 -12.97 5.17
C ILE A 244 1.02 -12.73 4.75
N PHE A 245 0.17 -12.26 5.67
CA PHE A 245 -1.22 -11.96 5.35
C PHE A 245 -1.32 -10.91 4.23
N ALA A 246 -0.58 -9.81 4.34
CA ALA A 246 -0.51 -8.79 3.29
C ALA A 246 0.02 -9.35 1.96
N LEU A 247 1.04 -10.21 2.00
CA LEU A 247 1.60 -10.85 0.81
C LEU A 247 0.55 -11.72 0.10
N VAL A 248 -0.22 -12.52 0.85
CA VAL A 248 -1.29 -13.34 0.28
C VAL A 248 -2.36 -12.47 -0.37
N LEU A 249 -2.79 -11.39 0.28
CA LEU A 249 -3.77 -10.46 -0.30
C LEU A 249 -3.24 -9.78 -1.57
N ILE A 250 -1.97 -9.37 -1.58
CA ILE A 250 -1.34 -8.76 -2.76
C ILE A 250 -1.23 -9.78 -3.89
N ILE A 251 -0.87 -11.03 -3.61
CA ILE A 251 -0.79 -12.10 -4.63
C ILE A 251 -2.18 -12.40 -5.20
N LEU A 252 -3.22 -12.50 -4.36
CA LEU A 252 -4.59 -12.67 -4.84
C LEU A 252 -5.05 -11.49 -5.71
N GLY A 253 -4.73 -10.26 -5.29
CA GLY A 253 -4.97 -9.06 -6.08
C GLY A 253 -4.20 -9.06 -7.42
N LEU A 254 -2.95 -9.52 -7.41
CA LEU A 254 -2.12 -9.68 -8.61
C LEU A 254 -2.70 -10.71 -9.56
N LEU A 255 -3.14 -11.86 -9.07
CA LEU A 255 -3.79 -12.90 -9.88
C LEU A 255 -5.10 -12.38 -10.49
N ASN A 256 -5.90 -11.65 -9.71
CA ASN A 256 -7.12 -11.03 -10.21
C ASN A 256 -6.82 -9.96 -11.28
N ALA A 257 -5.81 -9.12 -11.05
CA ALA A 257 -5.38 -8.11 -12.02
C ALA A 257 -4.83 -8.75 -13.30
N LEU A 258 -4.08 -9.86 -13.19
CA LEU A 258 -3.60 -10.64 -14.33
C LEU A 258 -4.76 -11.23 -15.12
N ALA A 259 -5.74 -11.84 -14.45
CA ALA A 259 -6.93 -12.40 -15.09
C ALA A 259 -7.75 -11.31 -15.79
N GLY A 260 -7.97 -10.16 -15.13
CA GLY A 260 -8.63 -9.00 -15.74
C GLY A 260 -7.87 -8.43 -16.93
N THR A 261 -6.54 -8.33 -16.84
CA THR A 261 -5.68 -7.87 -17.95
C THR A 261 -5.72 -8.83 -19.14
N ALA A 262 -5.67 -10.14 -18.87
CA ALA A 262 -5.79 -11.16 -19.89
C ALA A 262 -7.17 -11.07 -20.56
N MET A 263 -8.25 -10.96 -19.78
CA MET A 263 -9.59 -10.78 -20.30
C MET A 263 -9.66 -9.55 -21.22
N LEU A 264 -9.15 -8.39 -20.80
CA LEU A 264 -9.11 -7.19 -21.65
C LEU A 264 -8.31 -7.37 -22.94
N ALA A 265 -7.23 -8.17 -22.92
CA ALA A 265 -6.43 -8.46 -24.11
C ALA A 265 -7.12 -9.45 -25.07
N PHE A 266 -7.86 -10.42 -24.55
CA PHE A 266 -8.61 -11.41 -25.35
C PHE A 266 -9.99 -10.92 -25.79
N PHE A 267 -10.57 -9.94 -25.09
CA PHE A 267 -11.92 -9.43 -25.33
C PHE A 267 -12.14 -9.01 -26.78
N PRO A 268 -11.25 -8.24 -27.45
CA PRO A 268 -11.43 -7.85 -28.84
C PRO A 268 -11.57 -9.06 -29.79
N SER A 269 -10.68 -10.04 -29.66
CA SER A 269 -10.68 -11.23 -30.50
C SER A 269 -11.91 -12.10 -30.28
N PHE A 270 -12.35 -12.23 -29.03
CA PHE A 270 -13.57 -12.96 -28.68
C PHE A 270 -14.82 -12.27 -29.22
N PHE A 271 -14.90 -10.95 -29.12
CA PHE A 271 -16.03 -10.17 -29.64
C PHE A 271 -16.11 -10.21 -31.17
N SER A 272 -14.97 -10.10 -31.86
CA SER A 272 -14.90 -10.29 -33.32
C SER A 272 -15.38 -11.68 -33.73
N TRP A 273 -14.94 -12.73 -33.03
CA TRP A 273 -15.40 -14.09 -33.28
C TRP A 273 -16.91 -14.25 -33.04
N MET A 274 -17.45 -13.68 -31.95
CA MET A 274 -18.88 -13.77 -31.65
C MET A 274 -19.74 -13.11 -32.74
N LEU A 275 -19.32 -11.95 -33.24
CA LEU A 275 -20.06 -11.19 -34.26
C LEU A 275 -19.91 -11.76 -35.67
N GLU A 276 -18.76 -12.37 -36.00
CA GLU A 276 -18.61 -13.13 -37.25
C GLU A 276 -19.54 -14.35 -37.30
N ASN A 277 -19.91 -14.89 -36.15
CA ASN A 277 -20.78 -16.06 -36.02
C ASN A 277 -22.26 -15.71 -35.73
N ASP A 278 -22.61 -14.43 -35.56
CA ASP A 278 -23.99 -13.99 -35.35
C ASP A 278 -24.60 -13.50 -36.67
N ALA A 279 -25.58 -14.25 -37.20
CA ALA A 279 -26.16 -14.04 -38.52
C ALA A 279 -27.15 -12.85 -38.59
N THR A 280 -27.46 -12.22 -37.47
CA THR A 280 -28.61 -11.32 -37.34
C THR A 280 -28.29 -9.83 -37.48
N THR A 281 -27.02 -9.44 -37.28
CA THR A 281 -26.62 -8.03 -37.29
C THR A 281 -25.27 -7.87 -38.00
N PRO A 282 -25.18 -7.22 -39.17
CA PRO A 282 -23.88 -6.95 -39.77
C PRO A 282 -23.10 -6.02 -38.84
N PRO A 283 -21.93 -6.44 -38.31
CA PRO A 283 -21.21 -5.62 -37.36
C PRO A 283 -20.67 -4.37 -38.06
N ASP A 284 -20.85 -3.21 -37.42
CA ASP A 284 -20.14 -2.00 -37.84
C ASP A 284 -18.64 -2.19 -37.57
N VAL A 285 -17.92 -2.53 -38.64
CA VAL A 285 -16.49 -2.89 -38.64
C VAL A 285 -15.63 -1.77 -38.04
N GLU A 286 -16.01 -0.51 -38.24
CA GLU A 286 -15.27 0.63 -37.72
C GLU A 286 -15.43 0.73 -36.19
N THR A 287 -16.65 0.58 -35.68
CA THR A 287 -16.92 0.55 -34.24
C THR A 287 -16.18 -0.60 -33.54
N LEU A 288 -16.13 -1.80 -34.12
CA LEU A 288 -15.37 -2.91 -33.55
C LEU A 288 -13.87 -2.67 -33.53
N ARG A 289 -13.33 -2.09 -34.59
CA ARG A 289 -11.91 -1.73 -34.66
C ARG A 289 -11.54 -0.71 -33.60
N LEU A 290 -12.44 0.22 -33.30
CA LEU A 290 -12.26 1.24 -32.27
C LEU A 290 -12.33 0.64 -30.86
N ILE A 291 -13.34 -0.19 -30.57
CA ILE A 291 -13.45 -0.93 -29.30
C ILE A 291 -12.21 -1.80 -29.07
N GLY A 292 -11.74 -2.51 -30.10
CA GLY A 292 -10.54 -3.33 -30.02
C GLY A 292 -9.28 -2.53 -29.68
N LYS A 293 -9.07 -1.37 -30.33
CA LYS A 293 -7.96 -0.46 -30.02
C LYS A 293 -8.06 0.12 -28.60
N PHE A 294 -9.27 0.44 -28.15
CA PHE A 294 -9.50 0.94 -26.80
C PHE A 294 -9.15 -0.10 -25.74
N MET A 295 -9.67 -1.32 -25.88
CA MET A 295 -9.40 -2.42 -24.96
C MET A 295 -7.92 -2.79 -24.93
N GLN A 296 -7.23 -2.77 -26.07
CA GLN A 296 -5.79 -3.01 -26.13
C GLN A 296 -4.99 -1.93 -25.36
N LYS A 297 -5.35 -0.65 -25.50
CA LYS A 297 -4.73 0.43 -24.71
C LYS A 297 -5.00 0.24 -23.22
N LEU A 298 -6.24 -0.10 -22.85
CA LEU A 298 -6.62 -0.37 -21.47
C LEU A 298 -5.85 -1.56 -20.88
N ALA A 299 -5.63 -2.61 -21.67
CA ALA A 299 -4.81 -3.76 -21.28
C ALA A 299 -3.35 -3.37 -21.01
N VAL A 300 -2.75 -2.49 -21.82
CA VAL A 300 -1.39 -1.97 -21.58
C VAL A 300 -1.32 -1.15 -20.28
N PHE A 301 -2.32 -0.31 -20.01
CA PHE A 301 -2.40 0.40 -18.73
C PHE A 301 -2.58 -0.57 -17.56
N SER A 302 -3.43 -1.59 -17.71
CA SER A 302 -3.65 -2.62 -16.69
C SER A 302 -2.38 -3.42 -16.38
N LEU A 303 -1.54 -3.69 -17.39
CA LEU A 303 -0.24 -4.33 -17.21
C LEU A 303 0.69 -3.52 -16.30
N THR A 304 0.63 -2.19 -16.36
CA THR A 304 1.38 -1.33 -15.43
C THR A 304 0.92 -1.55 -13.98
N GLY A 305 -0.39 -1.72 -13.77
CA GLY A 305 -0.96 -2.12 -12.49
C GLY A 305 -0.43 -3.47 -12.01
N VAL A 306 -0.43 -4.48 -12.87
CA VAL A 306 0.14 -5.82 -12.58
C VAL A 306 1.61 -5.71 -12.12
N LEU A 307 2.43 -4.93 -12.84
CA LEU A 307 3.82 -4.71 -12.49
C LEU A 307 3.99 -4.03 -11.13
N LEU A 308 3.14 -3.04 -10.81
CA LEU A 308 3.12 -2.40 -9.50
C LEU A 308 2.75 -3.38 -8.38
N TYR A 309 1.72 -4.21 -8.57
CA TYR A 309 1.36 -5.26 -7.61
C TYR A 309 2.50 -6.28 -7.42
N GLY A 310 3.19 -6.67 -8.49
CA GLY A 310 4.36 -7.53 -8.42
C GLY A 310 5.52 -6.91 -7.63
N LEU A 311 5.81 -5.62 -7.87
CA LEU A 311 6.82 -4.89 -7.12
C LEU A 311 6.46 -4.76 -5.64
N LEU A 312 5.19 -4.49 -5.32
CA LEU A 312 4.69 -4.45 -3.95
C LEU A 312 4.83 -5.82 -3.25
N ALA A 313 4.50 -6.92 -3.94
CA ALA A 313 4.68 -8.27 -3.40
C ALA A 313 6.15 -8.55 -3.07
N LEU A 314 7.07 -8.18 -3.96
CA LEU A 314 8.51 -8.32 -3.74
C LEU A 314 9.00 -7.47 -2.56
N LEU A 315 8.53 -6.23 -2.44
CA LEU A 315 8.87 -5.35 -1.33
C LEU A 315 8.38 -5.92 0.01
N VAL A 316 7.16 -6.44 0.08
CA VAL A 316 6.64 -7.09 1.31
C VAL A 316 7.45 -8.34 1.65
N TYR A 317 7.79 -9.15 0.65
CA TYR A 317 8.63 -10.32 0.82
C TYR A 317 10.03 -9.95 1.35
N TRP A 318 10.67 -8.93 0.79
CA TRP A 318 11.97 -8.46 1.25
C TRP A 318 11.89 -7.80 2.64
N ALA A 319 10.82 -7.05 2.93
CA ALA A 319 10.57 -6.43 4.24
C ALA A 319 10.47 -7.49 5.34
N ARG A 320 9.76 -8.58 5.04
CA ARG A 320 9.62 -9.74 5.92
C ARG A 320 10.98 -10.37 6.23
N ASN A 321 11.74 -10.70 5.20
CA ASN A 321 13.05 -11.33 5.37
C ASN A 321 14.04 -10.40 6.08
N PHE A 322 14.02 -9.11 5.75
CA PHE A 322 14.82 -8.09 6.41
C PHE A 322 14.53 -8.01 7.91
N ALA A 323 13.26 -7.87 8.31
CA ALA A 323 12.87 -7.77 9.71
C ALA A 323 13.28 -9.00 10.53
N ASN A 324 13.13 -10.20 9.95
CA ASN A 324 13.55 -11.45 10.57
C ASN A 324 15.08 -11.56 10.68
N SER A 325 15.83 -11.17 9.65
CA SER A 325 17.30 -11.16 9.68
C SER A 325 17.84 -10.17 10.71
N VAL A 326 17.26 -8.96 10.80
CA VAL A 326 17.61 -7.96 11.81
C VAL A 326 17.40 -8.53 13.21
N ALA A 327 16.22 -9.11 13.48
CA ALA A 327 15.91 -9.65 14.79
C ALA A 327 16.84 -10.80 15.20
N ARG A 328 17.16 -11.73 14.27
CA ARG A 328 18.10 -12.82 14.53
C ARG A 328 19.50 -12.31 14.85
N LEU A 329 19.99 -11.32 14.10
CA LEU A 329 21.33 -10.78 14.32
C LEU A 329 21.44 -10.04 15.66
N LEU A 330 20.47 -9.18 15.97
CA LEU A 330 20.45 -8.42 17.23
C LEU A 330 20.30 -9.32 18.46
N ASP A 331 19.56 -10.42 18.32
CA ASP A 331 19.36 -11.38 19.41
C ASP A 331 20.54 -12.34 19.57
N ALA A 332 21.28 -12.64 18.50
CA ALA A 332 22.54 -13.39 18.57
C ALA A 332 23.63 -12.64 19.37
N GLN A 333 23.60 -11.31 19.33
CA GLN A 333 24.56 -10.45 20.05
C GLN A 333 24.20 -10.25 21.53
N ARG A 334 23.20 -10.95 22.07
CA ARG A 334 22.87 -10.85 23.50
C ARG A 334 24.02 -11.43 24.33
N PRO A 335 24.43 -10.76 25.42
CA PRO A 335 25.24 -11.38 26.45
C PRO A 335 24.52 -12.65 26.90
N ALA A 336 25.23 -13.78 26.95
CA ALA A 336 24.67 -15.01 27.50
C ALA A 336 24.09 -14.65 28.87
N GLN A 337 22.77 -14.80 29.03
CA GLN A 337 22.22 -14.87 30.37
C GLN A 337 22.85 -16.10 30.96
N SER A 338 23.85 -15.91 31.82
CA SER A 338 24.32 -16.95 32.70
C SER A 338 23.07 -17.47 33.39
N THR A 339 22.61 -18.64 32.95
CA THR A 339 21.75 -19.49 33.75
C THR A 339 22.54 -19.67 35.03
N SER A 340 22.24 -18.86 36.05
CA SER A 340 22.59 -19.22 37.40
C SER A 340 22.02 -20.63 37.54
N PRO A 341 22.86 -21.66 37.75
CA PRO A 341 22.34 -23.00 37.96
C PRO A 341 21.29 -22.86 39.03
N GLY A 342 20.09 -23.35 38.72
CA GLY A 342 18.96 -23.30 39.63
C GLY A 342 19.49 -23.70 40.99
N VAL A 343 19.24 -22.85 41.98
CA VAL A 343 19.25 -23.22 43.38
C VAL A 343 18.53 -24.56 43.41
N THR A 344 19.29 -25.64 43.55
CA THR A 344 18.75 -26.95 43.87
C THR A 344 17.83 -26.70 45.05
N PRO A 345 16.53 -27.02 44.99
CA PRO A 345 15.74 -27.03 46.22
C PRO A 345 16.51 -27.97 47.15
N SER A 346 17.10 -27.40 48.21
CA SER A 346 17.75 -28.20 49.22
C SER A 346 16.66 -29.13 49.74
N VAL A 347 16.82 -30.42 49.46
CA VAL A 347 16.08 -31.46 50.14
C VAL A 347 16.35 -31.20 51.62
N ALA A 348 15.33 -30.71 52.32
CA ALA A 348 15.36 -30.67 53.77
C ALA A 348 15.18 -32.13 54.21
N ASP A 349 16.29 -32.84 54.34
CA ASP A 349 16.38 -34.06 55.13
C ASP A 349 16.13 -33.68 56.59
N HIS A 350 14.87 -33.66 57.01
CA HIS A 350 14.50 -33.65 58.41
C HIS A 350 13.28 -34.55 58.64
N TRP A 351 13.59 -35.71 59.24
CA TRP A 351 12.88 -36.41 60.31
C TRP A 351 11.42 -36.82 60.10
#